data_AF-A0A1H5IAH8-F1
#
_entry.id   AF-A0A1H5IAH8-F1
#
_cell.length_a   1.000
_cell.length_b   1.000
_cell.length_c   1.000
_cell.angle_alpha   90.00
_cell.angle_beta   90.00
_cell.angle_gamma   90.00
#
_symmetry.space_group_name_H-M   'P 1'
#
loop_
_entity.id
_entity.type
_entity.pdbx_description
1 polymer ?
#
loop_
_entity_poly.entity_id
_entity_poly.type
_entity_poly.pdbx_seq_one_letter_code
_entity_poly.pdbx_strand_id
1 'polypeptide(L)'
;MAWNGPSQNHEEKAGDSHGAEPTMIDENLARLRTHRNNIHRYRRLLATRLSELERSYVERRLQQEQASMDALARETFPFTLSAVDPTHQSAA
;
A
#
# COMPACT_ATOMS: atom_id res chain seq x y z
N MET A 1 11.04 -21.14 15.60
CA MET A 1 10.06 -22.18 15.95
C MET A 1 8.75 -21.50 16.32
N ALA A 2 7.69 -21.89 15.61
CA ALA A 2 6.25 -21.69 15.83
C ALA A 2 5.71 -20.28 16.18
N TRP A 3 5.06 -19.65 15.19
CA TRP A 3 4.01 -18.66 15.44
C TRP A 3 2.76 -19.43 15.89
N ASN A 4 2.28 -19.19 17.11
CA ASN A 4 1.10 -19.84 17.68
C ASN A 4 -0.17 -19.25 17.06
N GLY A 5 -0.97 -20.10 16.40
CA GLY A 5 -2.23 -19.72 15.79
C GLY A 5 -3.31 -19.34 16.82
N PRO A 6 -4.25 -18.45 16.49
CA PRO A 6 -5.33 -18.10 17.39
C PRO A 6 -6.39 -19.22 17.44
N SER A 7 -6.66 -19.60 18.68
CA SER A 7 -7.66 -20.56 19.16
C SER A 7 -9.06 -20.26 18.62
N GLN A 8 -9.71 -21.28 18.06
CA GLN A 8 -11.11 -21.25 17.64
C GLN A 8 -12.01 -21.18 18.88
N ASN A 9 -12.70 -20.06 19.07
CA ASN A 9 -13.94 -20.01 19.83
C ASN A 9 -15.07 -19.67 18.85
N HIS A 10 -15.99 -20.61 18.72
CA HIS A 10 -17.22 -20.53 17.95
C HIS A 10 -18.37 -20.11 18.89
N GLU A 11 -19.51 -19.75 18.29
CA GLU A 11 -20.78 -19.27 18.88
C GLU A 11 -20.81 -17.77 19.29
N GLU A 12 -21.77 -16.92 18.87
CA GLU A 12 -23.07 -17.18 18.24
C GLU A 12 -23.70 -15.90 17.62
N LYS A 13 -24.22 -16.06 16.40
CA LYS A 13 -25.44 -15.50 15.78
C LYS A 13 -25.80 -13.99 15.78
N ALA A 14 -26.00 -13.55 14.53
CA ALA A 14 -27.19 -12.89 13.94
C ALA A 14 -26.96 -11.46 13.42
N GLY A 15 -27.05 -11.30 12.09
CA GLY A 15 -27.18 -10.00 11.45
C GLY A 15 -26.54 -9.93 10.07
N ASP A 16 -27.32 -10.31 9.05
CA ASP A 16 -27.21 -9.87 7.66
C ASP A 16 -25.94 -10.27 6.88
N SER A 17 -26.04 -11.44 6.24
CA SER A 17 -25.08 -11.97 5.29
C SER A 17 -25.28 -11.36 3.90
N HIS A 18 -24.75 -10.16 3.67
CA HIS A 18 -24.18 -9.83 2.36
C HIS A 18 -22.67 -10.00 2.48
N GLY A 19 -22.19 -11.13 1.95
CA GLY A 19 -20.77 -11.44 1.92
C GLY A 19 -19.97 -10.26 1.39
N ALA A 20 -19.07 -9.75 2.22
CA ALA A 20 -18.09 -8.76 1.82
C ALA A 20 -17.06 -9.45 0.91
N GLU A 21 -17.47 -9.76 -0.32
CA GLU A 21 -16.54 -9.85 -1.42
C GLU A 21 -15.80 -8.50 -1.43
N PRO A 22 -14.48 -8.48 -1.19
CA PRO A 22 -13.74 -7.23 -1.24
C PRO A 22 -14.04 -6.61 -2.60
N THR A 23 -14.65 -5.43 -2.58
CA THR A 23 -14.94 -4.77 -3.84
C THR A 23 -13.60 -4.57 -4.55
N MET A 24 -13.59 -4.56 -5.89
CA MET A 24 -12.34 -4.34 -6.66
C MET A 24 -11.57 -3.09 -6.17
N ILE A 25 -12.27 -2.11 -5.61
CA ILE A 25 -11.70 -0.92 -4.98
C ILE A 25 -10.98 -1.23 -3.65
N ASP A 26 -11.56 -2.07 -2.78
CA ASP A 26 -10.94 -2.50 -1.53
C ASP A 26 -9.67 -3.32 -1.78
N GLU A 27 -9.69 -4.21 -2.78
CA GLU A 27 -8.51 -4.96 -3.19
C GLU A 27 -7.40 -4.03 -3.70
N ASN A 28 -7.76 -3.08 -4.56
CA ASN A 28 -6.81 -2.10 -5.08
C ASN A 28 -6.22 -1.24 -3.95
N LEU A 29 -7.03 -0.86 -2.97
CA LEU A 29 -6.54 -0.13 -1.80
C LEU A 29 -5.58 -0.98 -0.95
N ALA A 30 -5.86 -2.27 -0.76
CA ALA A 30 -4.96 -3.19 -0.07
C ALA A 30 -3.62 -3.35 -0.82
N ARG A 31 -3.66 -3.43 -2.15
CA ARG A 31 -2.47 -3.49 -3.01
C ARG A 31 -1.68 -2.17 -2.95
N LEU A 32 -2.33 -1.01 -3.02
CA LEU A 32 -1.69 0.30 -2.86
C LEU A 32 -0.95 0.43 -1.52
N ARG A 33 -1.60 -0.01 -0.42
CA ARG A 33 -0.96 -0.03 0.91
C ARG A 33 0.26 -0.94 0.93
N THR A 34 0.18 -2.08 0.26
CA THR A 34 1.29 -3.04 0.14
C THR A 34 2.48 -2.44 -0.61
N HIS A 35 2.26 -1.85 -1.79
CA HIS A 35 3.32 -1.18 -2.56
C HIS A 35 3.98 -0.06 -1.77
N ARG A 36 3.18 0.79 -1.10
CA ARG A 36 3.70 1.85 -0.22
C ARG A 36 4.60 1.28 0.87
N ASN A 37 4.18 0.21 1.55
CA ASN A 37 4.97 -0.42 2.61
C ASN A 37 6.28 -1.01 2.06
N ASN A 38 6.24 -1.63 0.88
CA ASN A 38 7.43 -2.15 0.20
C ASN A 38 8.42 -1.02 -0.15
N ILE A 39 7.93 0.09 -0.70
CA ILE A 39 8.72 1.29 -1.01
C ILE A 39 9.45 1.81 0.24
N HIS A 40 8.72 1.97 1.35
CA HIS A 40 9.34 2.39 2.61
C HIS A 40 10.39 1.40 3.10
N ARG A 41 10.12 0.10 3.01
CA ARG A 41 11.06 -0.96 3.41
C ARG A 41 12.33 -0.92 2.57
N TYR A 42 12.22 -0.79 1.24
CA TYR A 42 13.38 -0.73 0.36
C TYR A 42 14.19 0.55 0.56
N ARG A 43 13.55 1.71 0.76
CA ARG A 43 14.26 2.95 1.14
C ARG A 43 15.06 2.77 2.43
N ARG A 44 14.47 2.12 3.44
CA ARG A 44 15.19 1.82 4.70
C ARG A 44 16.34 0.83 4.49
N LEU A 45 16.18 -0.16 3.62
CA LEU A 45 17.22 -1.13 3.29
C LEU A 45 18.40 -0.46 2.56
N LEU A 46 18.14 0.50 1.67
CA LEU A 46 19.20 1.25 0.98
C LEU A 46 20.05 2.14 1.91
N ALA A 47 19.51 2.47 3.09
CA ALA A 47 20.23 3.18 4.14
C ALA A 47 21.17 2.29 4.96
N THR A 48 21.13 0.96 4.78
CA THR A 48 22.06 0.03 5.45
C THR A 48 23.25 -0.31 4.55
N ARG A 49 24.21 -1.06 5.10
CA ARG A 49 25.31 -1.63 4.31
C ARG A 49 24.77 -2.79 3.46
N LEU A 50 25.01 -2.71 2.16
CA LEU A 50 24.64 -3.70 1.15
C LEU A 50 25.83 -3.88 0.22
N SER A 51 26.02 -5.08 -0.31
CA SER A 51 26.89 -5.28 -1.47
C SER A 51 26.33 -4.55 -2.69
N GLU A 52 27.17 -4.35 -3.71
CA GLU A 52 26.77 -3.70 -4.96
C GLU A 52 25.64 -4.46 -5.67
N LEU A 53 25.69 -5.80 -5.66
CA LEU A 53 24.66 -6.65 -6.23
C LEU A 53 23.32 -6.50 -5.49
N GLU A 54 23.34 -6.52 -4.16
CA GLU A 54 22.14 -6.33 -3.35
C GLU A 54 21.55 -4.93 -3.53
N ARG A 55 22.41 -3.90 -3.55
CA ARG A 55 21.98 -2.52 -3.77
C ARG A 55 21.30 -2.37 -5.13
N SER A 56 21.92 -2.87 -6.19
CA SER A 56 21.37 -2.85 -7.56
C SER A 56 20.02 -3.59 -7.64
N TYR A 57 19.91 -4.73 -6.95
CA TYR A 57 18.65 -5.47 -6.85
C TYR A 57 17.56 -4.65 -6.15
N VAL A 58 17.87 -4.05 -5.00
CA VAL A 58 16.91 -3.27 -4.20
C VAL A 58 16.47 -2.01 -4.94
N GLU A 59 17.37 -1.31 -5.63
CA GLU A 59 17.05 -0.13 -6.44
C GLU A 59 16.10 -0.48 -7.59
N ARG A 60 16.38 -1.58 -8.31
CA ARG A 60 15.49 -2.07 -9.36
C ARG A 60 14.11 -2.45 -8.80
N ARG A 61 14.05 -3.14 -7.66
CA ARG A 61 12.77 -3.49 -7.01
C ARG A 61 12.02 -2.24 -6.55
N LEU A 62 12.71 -1.23 -6.02
CA LEU A 62 12.11 0.04 -5.62
C LEU A 62 11.46 0.76 -6.80
N GLN A 63 12.12 0.82 -7.96
CA GLN A 63 11.57 1.40 -9.19
C GLN A 63 10.32 0.65 -9.66
N GLN A 64 10.35 -0.69 -9.60
CA GLN A 64 9.20 -1.52 -9.96
C GLN A 64 8.00 -1.27 -9.05
N GLU A 65 8.19 -1.21 -7.73
CA GLU A 65 7.08 -0.93 -6.80
C GLU A 65 6.50 0.48 -7.02
N GLN A 66 7.33 1.48 -7.31
CA GLN A 66 6.85 2.83 -7.62
C GLN A 66 6.01 2.83 -8.90
N ALA A 67 6.49 2.18 -9.97
CA ALA A 67 5.76 2.08 -11.23
C ALA A 67 4.43 1.32 -11.07
N SER A 68 4.42 0.22 -10.32
CA SER A 68 3.20 -0.54 -10.00
C SER A 68 2.21 0.28 -9.17
N MET A 69 2.70 1.05 -8.18
CA MET A 69 1.85 1.93 -7.38
C MET A 69 1.21 3.02 -8.24
N ASP A 70 1.99 3.64 -9.13
CA ASP A 70 1.51 4.73 -9.99
C ASP A 70 0.49 4.22 -11.02
N ALA A 71 0.71 3.04 -11.61
CA ALA A 71 -0.24 2.39 -12.50
C ALA A 71 -1.56 2.06 -11.78
N LEU A 72 -1.46 1.41 -10.61
CA LEU A 72 -2.63 1.04 -9.82
C LEU A 72 -3.39 2.26 -9.31
N ALA A 73 -2.69 3.34 -8.94
CA ALA A 73 -3.34 4.58 -8.51
C ALA A 73 -4.15 5.22 -9.65
N ARG A 74 -3.66 5.18 -10.89
CA ARG A 74 -4.39 5.65 -12.08
C ARG A 74 -5.63 4.81 -12.38
N GLU A 75 -5.55 3.50 -12.18
CA GLU A 75 -6.69 2.58 -12.34
C GLU A 75 -7.74 2.77 -11.24
N THR A 76 -7.29 3.04 -10.00
CA THR A 76 -8.18 3.13 -8.83
C THR A 76 -8.81 4.52 -8.68
N PHE A 77 -8.07 5.57 -9.01
CA PHE A 77 -8.50 6.96 -8.88
C PHE A 77 -8.45 7.64 -10.26
N PRO A 78 -9.55 7.62 -11.03
CA PRO A 78 -9.60 8.21 -12.37
C PRO A 78 -9.51 9.75 -12.36
N PHE A 79 -9.44 10.39 -11.19
CA PHE A 79 -9.29 11.83 -11.03
C PHE A 79 -8.01 12.14 -10.27
N THR A 80 -7.20 13.04 -10.82
CA THR A 80 -6.05 13.60 -10.11
C THR A 80 -6.56 14.61 -9.08
N LEU A 81 -6.40 14.29 -7.79
CA LEU A 81 -6.53 15.30 -6.74
C LEU A 81 -5.37 16.28 -6.91
N SER A 82 -5.59 17.34 -7.69
CA SER A 82 -4.67 18.48 -7.70
C SER A 82 -4.63 19.01 -6.28
N ALA A 83 -3.46 18.96 -5.65
CA ALA A 83 -3.26 19.56 -4.35
C ALA A 83 -3.74 21.02 -4.45
N VAL A 84 -4.75 21.37 -3.64
CA VAL A 84 -5.30 22.72 -3.59
C VAL A 84 -4.15 23.69 -3.46
N ASP A 85 -4.05 24.59 -4.45
CA ASP A 85 -3.09 25.68 -4.46
C ASP A 85 -3.35 26.54 -3.21
N PRO A 86 -2.38 26.72 -2.29
CA PRO A 86 -2.60 27.43 -1.03
C PRO A 86 -2.70 28.96 -1.20
N THR A 87 -2.97 29.46 -2.42
CA THR A 87 -2.88 30.88 -2.77
C THR A 87 -4.07 31.75 -2.34
N HIS A 88 -5.06 31.21 -1.60
CA HIS A 88 -6.15 32.00 -1.02
C HIS A 88 -6.03 32.18 0.51
N GLN A 89 -4.95 32.79 0.99
CA GLN A 89 -4.95 33.40 2.32
C GLN A 89 -4.06 34.65 2.40
N SER A 90 -4.52 35.77 1.84
CA SER A 90 -4.32 37.11 2.41
C SER A 90 -5.05 38.18 1.59
N ALA A 91 -6.18 38.67 2.10
CA ALA A 91 -6.70 40.02 1.85
C ALA A 91 -7.95 40.24 2.72
N ALA A 92 -7.75 40.78 3.93
CA ALA A 92 -8.58 41.79 4.61
C ALA A 92 -8.10 41.95 6.05
#